data_AF-A0A1V5LNS1-F1
#
_entry.id   AF-A0A1V5LNS1-F1
#
_cell.length_a   1.000
_cell.length_b   1.000
_cell.length_c   1.000
_cell.angle_alpha   90.00
_cell.angle_beta   90.00
_cell.angle_gamma   90.00
#
_symmetry.space_group_name_H-M   'P 1'
#
loop_
_entity.id
_entity.type
_entity.pdbx_description
1 polymer ?
#
loop_
_entity_poly.entity_id
_entity_poly.type
_entity_poly.pdbx_seq_one_letter_code
_entity_poly.pdbx_strand_id
1 'polypeptide(L)'
;MADNVRWKDWFNLDLRLSKALRIAGVESQFYLDFSNVLNIKYLYYASFADNYDYIDYLESLNLDWEKGDEKGSDKIGELRPEDVKYDPLERNPYNDPEITKRNDKRKESKSYIDNPNIDSLWWLHPRDITFGIRINF
;
A
#
# COMPACT_ATOMS: atom_id res chain seq x y z
N MET A 1 14.50 -19.91 -5.43
CA MET A 1 13.48 -18.90 -5.05
C MET A 1 12.79 -19.42 -3.80
N ALA A 2 12.63 -18.58 -2.78
CA ALA A 2 11.82 -18.94 -1.63
C ALA A 2 10.34 -18.74 -2.00
N ASP A 3 9.52 -19.77 -1.85
CA ASP A 3 8.10 -19.77 -2.26
C ASP A 3 7.18 -18.98 -1.31
N ASN A 4 7.74 -18.11 -0.46
CA ASN A 4 7.03 -17.47 0.66
C ASN A 4 7.04 -15.94 0.62
N VAL A 5 7.17 -15.34 -0.57
CA VAL A 5 6.99 -13.89 -0.70
C VAL A 5 5.52 -13.53 -0.45
N ARG A 6 5.25 -12.75 0.59
CA ARG A 6 3.90 -12.38 1.02
C ARG A 6 3.61 -10.92 0.72
N TRP A 7 2.43 -10.66 0.19
CA TRP A 7 1.87 -9.32 0.11
C TRP A 7 1.39 -8.85 1.49
N LYS A 8 1.29 -7.52 1.68
CA LYS A 8 0.60 -6.95 2.84
C LYS A 8 -0.84 -7.47 2.87
N ASP A 9 -1.30 -7.79 4.08
CA ASP A 9 -2.67 -8.23 4.29
C ASP A 9 -3.63 -7.13 3.85
N TRP A 10 -4.66 -7.49 3.10
CA TRP A 10 -5.65 -6.56 2.60
C TRP A 10 -7.04 -6.90 3.14
N PHE A 11 -7.76 -5.87 3.55
CA PHE A 11 -9.14 -5.93 3.99
C PHE A 11 -9.88 -4.73 3.41
N ASN A 12 -11.15 -4.93 3.06
CA ASN A 12 -12.01 -3.86 2.59
C ASN A 12 -13.36 -3.93 3.32
N LEU A 13 -13.92 -2.77 3.60
CA LEU A 13 -15.24 -2.62 4.19
C LEU A 13 -16.02 -1.59 3.40
N ASP A 14 -17.15 -2.02 2.84
CA ASP A 14 -18.11 -1.17 2.18
C ASP A 14 -19.37 -1.07 3.04
N LEU A 15 -19.97 0.12 3.09
CA LEU A 15 -21.14 0.42 3.91
C LEU A 15 -22.23 1.09 3.08
N ARG A 16 -23.46 0.63 3.24
CA ARG A 16 -24.65 1.24 2.66
C ARG A 16 -25.68 1.56 3.72
N LEU A 17 -26.08 2.83 3.81
CA LEU A 17 -27.19 3.30 4.64
C LEU A 17 -28.33 3.72 3.72
N SER A 18 -29.55 3.29 4.02
CA SER A 18 -30.71 3.76 3.26
C SER A 18 -31.94 3.94 4.15
N LYS A 19 -32.74 4.96 3.84
CA LYS A 19 -33.97 5.27 4.56
C LYS A 19 -35.06 5.68 3.58
N ALA A 20 -36.16 4.94 3.59
CA ALA A 20 -37.38 5.32 2.89
C ALA A 20 -38.24 6.22 3.78
N LEU A 21 -38.76 7.29 3.20
CA LEU A 21 -39.68 8.24 3.82
C LEU A 21 -40.89 8.40 2.92
N ARG A 22 -42.08 8.40 3.51
CA ARG A 22 -43.33 8.68 2.80
C ARG A 22 -43.85 10.05 3.21
N ILE A 23 -43.94 10.98 2.27
CA ILE A 23 -44.40 12.36 2.51
C ILE A 23 -45.47 12.68 1.48
N ALA A 24 -46.66 13.10 1.95
CA ALA A 24 -47.78 13.53 1.09
C ALA A 24 -48.16 12.55 -0.05
N GLY A 25 -48.04 11.24 0.20
CA GLY A 25 -48.38 10.19 -0.77
C GLY A 25 -47.23 9.78 -1.69
N VAL A 26 -46.14 10.54 -1.74
CA VAL A 26 -44.91 10.21 -2.47
C VAL A 26 -43.97 9.41 -1.57
N GLU A 27 -43.39 8.34 -2.10
CA GLU A 27 -42.32 7.59 -1.43
C GLU A 27 -40.95 8.01 -1.98
N SER A 28 -40.06 8.40 -1.09
CA SER A 28 -38.68 8.79 -1.43
C SER A 28 -37.69 8.03 -0.56
N GLN A 29 -36.68 7.45 -1.17
CA GLN A 29 -35.58 6.77 -0.49
C GLN A 29 -34.30 7.59 -0.61
N PHE A 30 -33.70 7.89 0.54
CA PHE A 30 -32.38 8.48 0.63
C PHE A 30 -31.38 7.35 0.88
N TYR A 31 -30.24 7.37 0.20
CA TYR A 31 -29.18 6.41 0.45
C TYR A 31 -27.81 7.07 0.42
N LEU A 32 -26.89 6.44 1.15
CA LEU A 32 -25.50 6.81 1.26
C LEU A 32 -24.66 5.54 1.15
N ASP A 33 -23.85 5.46 0.11
CA ASP A 33 -22.96 4.34 -0.18
C ASP A 33 -21.51 4.80 0.04
N PHE A 34 -20.77 4.03 0.84
CA PHE A 34 -19.35 4.22 1.09
C PHE A 34 -18.60 2.99 0.59
N SER A 35 -17.65 3.18 -0.31
CA SER A 35 -16.64 2.16 -0.64
C SER A 35 -15.37 2.43 0.13
N ASN A 36 -14.65 1.39 0.55
CA ASN A 36 -13.39 1.52 1.30
C ASN A 36 -13.51 2.46 2.51
N VAL A 37 -14.48 2.18 3.39
CA VAL A 37 -14.78 3.00 4.58
C VAL A 37 -13.53 3.25 5.42
N LEU A 38 -12.69 2.23 5.55
CA LEU A 38 -11.44 2.25 6.32
C LEU A 38 -10.30 3.01 5.63
N ASN A 39 -10.49 3.38 4.35
CA ASN A 39 -9.48 4.05 3.53
C ASN A 39 -8.15 3.27 3.50
N ILE A 40 -8.23 1.95 3.46
CA ILE A 40 -7.06 1.07 3.37
C ILE A 40 -6.47 1.24 1.98
N LYS A 41 -5.16 1.48 1.93
CA LYS A 41 -4.37 1.67 0.72
C LYS A 41 -3.58 0.39 0.41
N TYR A 42 -3.62 -0.03 -0.84
CA TYR A 42 -2.89 -1.20 -1.33
C TYR A 42 -2.15 -0.85 -2.61
N LEU A 43 -0.87 -1.23 -2.68
CA LEU A 43 -0.01 -0.90 -3.81
C LEU A 43 -0.46 -1.65 -5.06
N TYR A 44 -0.84 -0.91 -6.08
CA TYR A 44 -1.35 -1.52 -7.30
C TYR A 44 -0.24 -1.78 -8.32
N TYR A 45 -0.23 -2.95 -8.98
CA TYR A 45 0.83 -3.32 -9.93
C TYR A 45 1.00 -2.32 -11.10
N ALA A 46 -0.04 -1.57 -11.47
CA ALA A 46 0.06 -0.53 -12.49
C ALA A 46 0.95 0.66 -12.08
N SER A 47 1.40 0.73 -10.82
CA SER A 47 2.36 1.74 -10.38
C SER A 47 3.77 1.56 -10.92
N PHE A 48 4.11 0.35 -11.36
CA PHE A 48 5.43 0.06 -11.93
C PHE A 48 5.46 0.50 -13.39
N ALA A 49 6.45 1.32 -13.75
CA ALA A 49 6.61 1.83 -15.10
C ALA A 49 6.95 0.73 -16.11
N ASP A 50 7.72 -0.27 -15.68
CA ASP A 50 8.09 -1.45 -16.45
C ASP A 50 8.48 -2.64 -15.54
N ASN A 51 9.01 -3.70 -16.15
CA ASN A 51 9.44 -4.89 -15.43
C ASN A 51 10.74 -4.68 -14.63
N TYR A 52 11.59 -3.71 -15.00
CA TYR A 52 12.79 -3.40 -14.24
C TYR A 52 12.42 -2.67 -12.95
N ASP A 53 11.53 -1.69 -13.02
CA ASP A 53 10.98 -0.99 -11.84
C ASP A 53 10.37 -1.97 -10.83
N TYR A 54 9.62 -2.96 -11.32
CA TYR A 54 9.07 -4.02 -10.46
C TYR A 54 10.14 -4.89 -9.81
N ILE A 55 11.19 -5.26 -10.55
CA ILE A 55 12.30 -6.07 -10.03
C ILE A 55 13.12 -5.27 -9.02
N ASP A 56 13.49 -4.02 -9.34
CA ASP A 56 14.25 -3.14 -8.47
C ASP A 56 13.51 -2.93 -7.13
N TYR A 57 12.20 -2.70 -7.18
CA TYR A 57 11.37 -2.65 -5.98
C TYR A 57 11.43 -3.95 -5.16
N LEU A 58 11.23 -5.11 -5.79
CA LEU A 58 11.26 -6.39 -5.08
C LEU A 58 12.64 -6.70 -4.48
N GLU A 59 13.72 -6.40 -5.20
CA GLU A 59 15.11 -6.58 -4.75
C GLU A 59 15.48 -5.59 -3.63
N SER A 60 14.78 -4.46 -3.55
CA SER A 60 14.97 -3.49 -2.46
C SER A 60 14.29 -3.88 -1.14
N LEU A 61 13.39 -4.88 -1.12
CA LEU A 61 12.70 -5.29 0.10
C LEU A 61 13.60 -6.17 0.98
N ASN A 62 13.58 -5.93 2.29
CA ASN A 62 14.30 -6.76 3.24
C ASN A 62 13.37 -7.85 3.81
N LEU A 63 13.56 -9.09 3.37
CA LEU A 63 12.64 -10.20 3.61
C LEU A 63 13.10 -11.08 4.78
N ASP A 64 12.19 -11.86 5.37
CA ASP A 64 12.44 -12.59 6.62
C ASP A 64 13.39 -13.79 6.48
N TRP A 65 13.46 -14.37 5.29
CA TRP A 65 14.38 -15.44 4.94
C TRP A 65 15.78 -14.96 4.54
N GLU A 66 15.99 -13.66 4.34
CA GLU A 66 17.29 -13.09 4.00
C GLU A 66 18.25 -13.15 5.19
N LYS A 67 19.52 -12.80 4.93
CA LYS A 67 20.61 -12.95 5.89
C LYS A 67 21.40 -11.66 5.99
N GLY A 68 22.12 -11.49 7.11
CA GLY A 68 22.93 -10.30 7.35
C GLY A 68 22.08 -9.04 7.38
N ASP A 69 22.59 -7.97 6.78
CA ASP A 69 21.96 -6.64 6.79
C ASP A 69 20.63 -6.62 6.00
N GLU A 70 20.49 -7.48 4.99
CA GLU A 70 19.27 -7.62 4.15
C GLU A 70 18.13 -8.31 4.90
N LYS A 71 18.41 -9.04 5.98
CA LYS A 71 17.33 -9.67 6.76
C LYS A 71 16.35 -8.65 7.32
N GLY A 72 15.06 -8.81 7.01
CA GLY A 72 14.00 -7.94 7.50
C GLY A 72 12.68 -8.66 7.73
N SER A 73 11.60 -7.92 7.58
CA SER A 73 10.23 -8.44 7.71
C SER A 73 9.29 -7.69 6.77
N ASP A 74 9.83 -7.13 5.68
CA ASP A 74 9.02 -6.43 4.69
C ASP A 74 8.09 -7.40 3.97
N LYS A 75 7.03 -6.83 3.41
CA LYS A 75 6.04 -7.52 2.59
C LYS A 75 5.91 -6.75 1.29
N ILE A 76 5.51 -7.44 0.22
CA ILE A 76 5.17 -6.75 -1.03
C ILE A 76 4.01 -5.79 -0.76
N GLY A 77 4.13 -4.55 -1.22
CA GLY A 77 3.23 -3.43 -0.93
C GLY A 77 3.71 -2.51 0.20
N GLU A 78 4.82 -2.82 0.88
CA GLU A 78 5.54 -1.84 1.70
C GLU A 78 6.19 -0.79 0.80
N LEU A 79 6.15 0.47 1.22
CA LEU A 79 6.76 1.60 0.51
C LEU A 79 7.63 2.40 1.47
N ARG A 80 8.71 2.98 0.95
CA ARG A 80 9.42 4.07 1.59
C ARG A 80 8.47 5.25 1.83
N PRO A 81 8.51 5.91 2.99
CA PRO A 81 7.74 7.13 3.24
C PRO A 81 8.02 8.23 2.20
N GLU A 82 7.00 9.00 1.82
CA GLU A 82 7.09 10.02 0.75
C GLU A 82 8.12 11.13 1.06
N ASP A 83 8.35 11.43 2.35
CA ASP A 83 9.26 12.46 2.84
C ASP A 83 10.71 11.98 3.07
N VAL A 84 10.95 10.67 2.96
CA VAL A 84 12.28 10.06 3.12
C VAL A 84 12.93 9.92 1.76
N LYS A 85 14.15 10.43 1.56
CA LYS A 85 14.87 10.22 0.28
C LYS A 85 15.32 8.76 0.13
N TYR A 86 15.35 8.28 -1.10
CA TYR A 86 15.90 6.98 -1.42
C TYR A 86 17.41 6.93 -1.11
N ASP A 87 17.83 5.93 -0.34
CA ASP A 87 19.21 5.63 0.02
C ASP A 87 19.35 4.11 0.23
N PRO A 88 19.91 3.36 -0.75
CA PRO A 88 19.96 1.90 -0.74
C PRO A 88 20.91 1.36 0.33
N LEU A 89 20.74 0.09 0.71
CA LEU A 89 21.64 -0.57 1.66
C LEU A 89 23.05 -0.68 1.08
N GLU A 90 24.03 -0.44 1.95
CA GLU A 90 25.43 -0.60 1.61
C GLU A 90 25.83 -2.08 1.72
N ARG A 91 26.42 -2.63 0.67
CA ARG A 91 26.79 -4.05 0.63
C ARG A 91 27.82 -4.38 1.71
N ASN A 92 27.53 -5.40 2.52
CA ASN A 92 28.38 -5.79 3.65
C ASN A 92 28.89 -7.26 3.57
N PRO A 93 29.76 -7.61 2.60
CA PRO A 93 30.19 -9.00 2.40
C PRO A 93 31.10 -9.54 3.51
N TYR A 94 31.72 -8.65 4.31
CA TYR A 94 32.68 -9.00 5.36
C TYR A 94 32.12 -8.81 6.78
N ASN A 95 30.81 -8.52 6.93
CA ASN A 95 30.14 -8.26 8.21
C ASN A 95 30.84 -7.16 9.04
N ASP A 96 31.20 -6.06 8.39
CA ASP A 96 31.75 -4.87 9.07
C ASP A 96 30.66 -4.23 9.95
N PRO A 97 30.88 -4.10 11.28
CA PRO A 97 29.91 -3.50 12.19
C PRO A 97 29.55 -2.04 11.85
N GLU A 98 30.45 -1.28 11.24
CA GLU A 98 30.17 0.11 10.88
C GLU A 98 29.25 0.22 9.67
N ILE A 99 29.30 -0.74 8.74
CA ILE A 99 28.35 -0.83 7.61
C ILE A 99 26.97 -1.23 8.14
N THR A 100 26.90 -2.25 9.02
CA THR A 100 25.63 -2.66 9.66
C THR A 100 24.96 -1.49 10.37
N LYS A 101 25.69 -0.70 11.16
CA LYS A 101 25.14 0.51 11.82
C LYS A 101 24.56 1.54 10.86
N ARG A 102 25.15 1.72 9.68
CA ARG A 102 24.62 2.64 8.65
C ARG A 102 23.36 2.05 8.00
N ASN A 103 23.38 0.76 7.71
CA ASN A 103 22.24 0.03 7.17
C ASN A 103 21.07 0.00 8.16
N ASP A 104 21.32 -0.13 9.45
CA ASP A 104 20.28 -0.07 10.47
C ASP A 104 19.52 1.27 10.44
N LYS A 105 20.22 2.40 10.25
CA LYS A 105 19.57 3.73 10.08
C LYS A 105 18.71 3.82 8.82
N ARG A 106 19.18 3.22 7.72
CA ARG A 106 18.38 3.11 6.48
C ARG A 106 17.15 2.26 6.69
N LYS A 107 17.29 1.18 7.46
CA LYS A 107 16.19 0.26 7.82
C LYS A 107 15.16 0.92 8.71
N GLU A 108 15.59 1.69 9.71
CA GLU A 108 14.71 2.48 10.58
C GLU A 108 13.86 3.48 9.80
N SER A 109 14.45 4.13 8.80
CA SER A 109 13.76 5.12 7.95
C SER A 109 13.06 4.50 6.73
N LYS A 110 13.27 3.21 6.46
CA LYS A 110 12.91 2.52 5.21
C LYS A 110 13.41 3.23 3.93
N SER A 111 14.52 3.97 4.02
CA SER A 111 15.08 4.72 2.89
C SER A 111 15.51 3.83 1.71
N TYR A 112 15.78 2.57 1.99
CA TYR A 112 16.31 1.60 1.04
C TYR A 112 15.25 1.01 0.10
N ILE A 113 13.95 1.20 0.39
CA ILE A 113 12.87 0.69 -0.48
C ILE A 113 12.74 1.59 -1.71
N ASP A 114 12.85 0.98 -2.88
CA ASP A 114 12.77 1.65 -4.18
C ASP A 114 11.31 1.70 -4.65
N ASN A 115 10.59 2.76 -4.27
CA ASN A 115 9.16 2.87 -4.59
C ASN A 115 8.90 2.88 -6.10
N PRO A 116 7.75 2.36 -6.56
CA PRO A 116 7.39 2.38 -7.98
C PRO A 116 7.36 3.80 -8.54
N ASN A 117 7.79 3.97 -9.78
CA ASN A 117 7.98 5.29 -10.38
C ASN A 117 6.69 6.07 -10.66
N ILE A 118 5.53 5.40 -10.75
CA ILE A 118 4.25 6.06 -11.04
C ILE A 118 3.40 6.21 -9.77
N ASP A 119 3.70 7.25 -9.00
CA ASP A 119 3.04 7.59 -7.72
C ASP A 119 1.52 7.77 -7.81
N SER A 120 1.04 8.40 -8.89
CA SER A 120 -0.39 8.61 -9.16
C SER A 120 -1.20 7.31 -9.27
N LEU A 121 -0.53 6.17 -9.52
CA LEU A 121 -1.16 4.86 -9.64
C LEU A 121 -0.90 3.94 -8.44
N TRP A 122 -0.25 4.44 -7.37
CA TRP A 122 -0.03 3.64 -6.16
C TRP A 122 -1.36 3.15 -5.57
N TRP A 123 -2.40 3.99 -5.58
CA TRP A 123 -3.67 3.75 -4.88
C TRP A 123 -4.88 3.81 -5.82
N LEU A 124 -5.23 2.69 -6.46
CA LEU A 124 -6.36 2.62 -7.41
C LEU A 124 -7.70 2.17 -6.81
N HIS A 125 -7.78 2.04 -5.49
CA HIS A 125 -9.03 1.75 -4.77
C HIS A 125 -9.31 2.85 -3.74
N PRO A 126 -9.62 4.07 -4.20
CA PRO A 126 -9.90 5.19 -3.30
C PRO A 126 -11.17 4.94 -2.47
N ARG A 127 -11.34 5.73 -1.41
CA ARG A 127 -12.59 5.79 -0.67
C ARG A 127 -13.57 6.70 -1.41
N ASP A 128 -14.68 6.14 -1.86
CA ASP A 128 -15.76 6.90 -2.49
C ASP A 128 -16.98 6.99 -1.57
N ILE A 129 -17.65 8.14 -1.62
CA ILE A 129 -18.86 8.41 -0.87
C ILE A 129 -19.91 8.93 -1.84
N THR A 130 -20.97 8.17 -2.03
CA THR A 130 -22.07 8.50 -2.94
C THR A 130 -23.35 8.73 -2.14
N PHE A 131 -23.93 9.92 -2.26
CA PHE A 131 -25.26 10.23 -1.75
C PHE A 131 -26.27 10.22 -2.91
N GLY A 132 -27.44 9.63 -2.68
CA GLY A 132 -28.50 9.61 -3.70
C GLY A 132 -29.91 9.62 -3.14
N ILE A 133 -30.84 9.97 -4.02
CA ILE A 133 -32.27 10.02 -3.76
C ILE A 133 -32.96 9.22 -4.86
N ARG A 134 -33.85 8.31 -4.48
CA ARG A 134 -34.76 7.59 -5.38
C ARG A 134 -36.19 8.01 -5.06
N ILE A 135 -36.92 8.44 -6.09
CA ILE A 135 -38.34 8.83 -5.97
C ILE A 135 -39.15 7.76 -6.71
N ASN A 136 -40.15 7.19 -6.04
CA ASN A 136 -41.09 6.24 -6.63
C ASN A 136 -42.43 6.96 -6.85
N PHE A 137 -42.99 6.84 -8.06
CA PHE A 137 -44.27 7.43 -8.49
C PHE A 137 -45.22 6.35 -9.02
#